data_AF-A0A917Z7X6-F1
#
_entry.id   AF-A0A917Z7X6-F1
#
_cell.length_a   1.000
_cell.length_b   1.000
_cell.length_c   1.000
_cell.angle_alpha   90.00
_cell.angle_beta   90.00
_cell.angle_gamma   90.00
#
_symmetry.space_group_name_H-M   'P 1'
#
loop_
_entity.id
_entity.type
_entity.pdbx_description
1 polymer ?
#
loop_
_entity_poly.entity_id
_entity_poly.type
_entity_poly.pdbx_seq_one_letter_code
_entity_poly.pdbx_strand_id
1 'polypeptide(L)'
;MDFSDSRIGINDAARLLNVRTSELKAAIHERKPLRGVEPPEPMYRTGSGGLVFRAGDVMAVASLLRASLQKRDAGFLRDQIKVPDDFDRMCEDEIAELFNGK
;
A
#
# COMPACT_ATOMS: atom_id res chain seq x y z
N MET A 1 -20.86 -3.52 -6.98
CA MET A 1 -20.71 -3.73 -5.52
C MET A 1 -19.42 -3.04 -5.12
N ASP A 2 -19.49 -2.10 -4.18
CA ASP A 2 -18.31 -1.43 -3.67
C ASP A 2 -17.71 -2.26 -2.52
N PHE A 3 -16.47 -2.73 -2.67
CA PHE A 3 -15.84 -3.57 -1.66
C PHE A 3 -15.64 -2.81 -0.34
N SER A 4 -15.58 -1.48 -0.35
CA SER A 4 -15.29 -0.66 0.83
C SER A 4 -16.37 -0.73 1.93
N ASP A 5 -17.61 -1.08 1.60
CA ASP A 5 -18.69 -1.26 2.59
C ASP A 5 -18.73 -2.68 3.19
N SER A 6 -17.91 -3.59 2.67
CA SER A 6 -17.87 -4.98 3.14
C SER A 6 -17.36 -5.07 4.57
N ARG A 7 -17.95 -5.99 5.34
CA ARG A 7 -17.50 -6.33 6.69
C ARG A 7 -16.47 -7.45 6.61
N ILE A 8 -15.31 -7.23 7.19
CA ILE A 8 -14.21 -8.21 7.18
C ILE A 8 -13.78 -8.56 8.59
N GLY A 9 -13.38 -9.82 8.78
CA GLY A 9 -12.87 -10.29 10.05
C GLY A 9 -11.42 -9.87 10.27
N ILE A 10 -10.95 -10.04 11.50
CA ILE A 10 -9.59 -9.68 11.89
C ILE A 10 -8.48 -10.40 11.11
N ASN A 11 -8.71 -11.64 10.67
CA ASN A 11 -7.72 -12.38 9.86
C ASN A 11 -7.56 -11.75 8.47
N ASP A 12 -8.67 -11.38 7.84
CA ASP A 12 -8.64 -10.73 6.53
C ASP A 12 -8.08 -9.32 6.64
N ALA A 13 -8.44 -8.59 7.70
CA ALA A 13 -7.88 -7.27 7.98
C ALA A 13 -6.36 -7.32 8.18
N ALA A 14 -5.86 -8.26 8.98
CA ALA A 14 -4.43 -8.43 9.21
C ALA A 14 -3.68 -8.78 7.91
N ARG A 15 -4.27 -9.61 7.04
CA ARG A 15 -3.71 -9.91 5.71
C ARG A 15 -3.62 -8.67 4.83
N LEU A 16 -4.67 -7.85 4.76
CA LEU A 16 -4.67 -6.62 3.97
C LEU A 16 -3.64 -5.60 4.46
N LEU A 17 -3.44 -5.51 5.77
CA LEU A 17 -2.43 -4.64 6.39
C LEU A 17 -1.01 -5.21 6.34
N ASN A 18 -0.84 -6.47 5.89
CA ASN A 18 0.43 -7.20 5.89
C ASN A 18 1.10 -7.24 7.29
N VAL A 19 0.30 -7.55 8.32
CA VAL A 19 0.71 -7.71 9.72
C VAL A 19 0.20 -9.03 10.30
N ARG A 20 0.69 -9.45 11.46
CA ARG A 20 0.16 -10.63 12.15
C ARG A 20 -1.17 -10.30 12.84
N THR A 21 -2.09 -11.27 12.92
CA THR A 21 -3.36 -11.10 13.64
C THR A 21 -3.14 -10.73 15.11
N SER A 22 -2.11 -11.30 15.76
CA SER A 22 -1.75 -10.96 17.14
C SER A 22 -1.27 -9.52 17.29
N GLU A 23 -0.49 -9.03 16.33
CA GLU A 23 0.01 -7.65 16.28
C GLU A 23 -1.14 -6.66 16.10
N LEU A 24 -2.07 -6.95 15.20
CA LEU A 24 -3.28 -6.13 15.02
C LEU A 24 -4.16 -6.11 16.28
N LYS A 25 -4.34 -7.27 16.95
CA LYS A 25 -5.07 -7.34 18.24
C LYS A 25 -4.40 -6.48 19.31
N ALA A 26 -3.08 -6.62 19.46
CA ALA A 26 -2.29 -5.85 20.42
C ALA A 26 -2.38 -4.35 20.13
N ALA A 27 -2.21 -3.94 18.88
CA ALA A 27 -2.32 -2.54 18.46
C ALA A 27 -3.67 -1.92 18.82
N ILE A 28 -4.76 -2.66 18.62
CA ILE A 28 -6.12 -2.18 18.96
C ILE A 28 -6.35 -2.18 20.47
N HIS A 29 -5.82 -3.15 21.21
CA HIS A 29 -5.98 -3.23 22.66
C HIS A 29 -5.15 -2.18 23.39
N GLU A 30 -3.89 -2.01 23.00
CA GLU A 30 -2.90 -1.11 23.59
C GLU A 30 -2.95 0.31 22.99
N ARG A 31 -3.80 0.54 21.97
CA ARG A 31 -3.85 1.78 21.18
C ARG A 31 -2.48 2.19 20.65
N LYS A 32 -1.72 1.19 20.18
CA LYS A 32 -0.36 1.38 19.66
C LYS A 32 -0.40 1.53 18.14
N PRO A 33 0.33 2.51 17.56
CA PRO A 33 0.40 2.65 16.12
C PRO A 33 1.12 1.45 15.48
N LEU A 34 0.57 0.97 14.36
CA LEU A 34 1.19 -0.01 13.48
C LEU A 34 2.19 0.71 12.59
N ARG A 35 3.49 0.57 12.86
CA ARG A 35 4.58 1.18 12.07
C ARG A 35 4.41 2.70 11.87
N GLY A 36 3.86 3.39 12.87
CA GLY A 36 3.61 4.84 12.84
C GLY A 36 2.26 5.25 12.22
N VAL A 37 1.41 4.30 11.85
CA VAL A 37 0.04 4.54 11.36
C VAL A 37 -0.95 4.03 12.40
N GLU A 38 -2.01 4.79 12.68
CA GLU A 38 -3.05 4.35 13.60
C GLU A 38 -3.78 3.10 13.08
N PRO A 39 -4.05 2.10 13.94
CA PRO A 39 -4.77 0.91 13.51
C PRO A 39 -6.23 1.25 13.14
N PRO A 40 -6.85 0.48 12.22
CA PRO A 40 -8.25 0.70 11.88
C PRO A 40 -9.15 0.40 13.08
N GLU A 41 -10.19 1.21 13.25
CA GLU A 41 -11.16 0.98 14.32
C GLU A 41 -12.09 -0.20 13.98
N PRO A 42 -12.29 -1.14 14.92
CA PRO A 42 -13.27 -2.21 14.73
C PRO A 42 -14.69 -1.65 14.81
N MET A 43 -15.55 -2.04 13.87
CA MET A 43 -16.98 -1.71 13.90
C MET A 43 -17.66 -2.29 15.15
N TYR A 44 -17.33 -3.54 15.47
CA TYR A 44 -17.83 -4.22 16.67
C TYR A 44 -16.93 -5.40 17.04
N ARG A 45 -17.09 -5.84 18.29
CA ARG A 45 -16.38 -6.99 18.86
C ARG A 45 -17.34 -8.17 18.94
N THR A 46 -16.86 -9.36 18.60
CA THR A 46 -17.59 -10.61 18.80
C THR A 46 -17.22 -11.22 20.14
N GLY A 47 -18.12 -12.01 20.74
CA GLY A 47 -17.92 -12.60 22.07
C GLY A 47 -16.68 -13.49 22.20
N SER A 48 -16.16 -14.01 21.09
CA SER A 48 -14.95 -14.85 21.04
C SER A 48 -13.64 -14.06 20.89
N GLY A 49 -13.67 -12.74 21.12
CA GLY A 49 -12.50 -11.87 20.86
C GLY A 49 -12.20 -11.69 19.38
N GLY A 50 -13.21 -11.90 18.53
CA GLY A 50 -13.16 -11.52 17.12
C GLY A 50 -13.40 -10.02 16.98
N LEU A 51 -12.73 -9.40 16.02
CA LEU A 51 -12.93 -8.01 15.66
C LEU A 51 -13.43 -7.99 14.21
N VAL A 52 -14.48 -7.20 13.98
CA VAL A 52 -15.02 -6.97 12.64
C VAL A 52 -14.74 -5.54 12.25
N PHE A 53 -14.25 -5.35 11.03
CA PHE A 53 -13.86 -4.07 10.48
C PHE A 53 -14.63 -3.79 9.21
N ARG A 54 -14.71 -2.51 8.86
CA ARG A 54 -15.10 -2.11 7.52
C ARG A 54 -13.89 -2.24 6.59
N ALA A 55 -14.07 -2.86 5.44
CA ALA A 55 -13.00 -3.07 4.47
C ALA A 55 -12.38 -1.75 4.00
N GLY A 56 -13.19 -0.71 3.78
CA GLY A 56 -12.72 0.62 3.39
C GLY A 56 -11.71 1.22 4.37
N ASP A 57 -11.99 1.14 5.67
CA ASP A 57 -11.12 1.70 6.71
C ASP A 57 -9.79 0.93 6.78
N VAL A 58 -9.84 -0.40 6.66
CA VAL A 58 -8.64 -1.23 6.61
C VAL A 58 -7.80 -0.92 5.36
N MET A 59 -8.43 -0.74 4.20
CA MET A 59 -7.74 -0.39 2.95
C MET A 59 -7.11 1.01 2.99
N ALA A 60 -7.76 1.96 3.67
CA ALA A 60 -7.19 3.28 3.90
C ALA A 60 -5.92 3.19 4.77
N VAL A 61 -5.96 2.45 5.87
CA VAL A 61 -4.78 2.21 6.72
C VAL A 61 -3.69 1.43 5.98
N ALA A 62 -4.05 0.43 5.18
CA ALA A 62 -3.10 -0.31 4.34
C ALA A 62 -2.36 0.62 3.37
N SER A 63 -3.09 1.55 2.75
CA SER A 63 -2.51 2.55 1.85
C SER A 63 -1.51 3.47 2.58
N LEU A 64 -1.85 3.91 3.79
CA LEU A 64 -0.96 4.71 4.63
C LEU A 64 0.30 3.94 5.06
N LEU A 65 0.15 2.66 5.43
CA LEU A 65 1.27 1.79 5.76
C LEU A 65 2.22 1.58 4.58
N ARG A 66 1.68 1.43 3.36
CA ARG A 66 2.50 1.31 2.14
C ARG A 66 3.24 2.60 1.83
N ALA A 67 2.58 3.75 1.98
CA ALA A 67 3.20 5.06 1.79
C ALA A 67 4.31 5.33 2.82
N SER A 68 4.14 4.89 4.07
CA SER A 68 5.16 5.04 5.12
C SER A 68 6.40 4.16 4.88
N LEU A 69 6.25 3.04 4.17
CA LEU A 69 7.36 2.21 3.70
C LEU A 69 8.10 2.87 2.53
N GLN A 70 7.37 3.38 1.52
CA GLN A 70 7.96 3.98 0.32
C GLN A 70 8.75 5.28 0.58
N LYS A 71 8.40 6.06 1.61
CA LYS A 71 9.17 7.25 2.00
C LYS A 71 10.60 6.95 2.44
N ARG A 72 10.97 5.69 2.72
CA ARG A 72 12.32 5.32 3.13
C ARG A 72 13.28 5.02 1.97
N ASP A 73 12.77 4.87 0.75
CA ASP A 73 13.58 4.45 -0.42
C ASP A 73 13.78 5.54 -1.48
N ALA A 74 13.15 6.72 -1.35
CA ALA A 74 13.35 7.84 -2.29
C ALA A 74 14.75 8.47 -2.22
N GLY A 75 15.56 8.12 -1.22
CA GLY A 75 16.96 8.54 -1.12
C GLY A 75 17.95 7.68 -1.92
N PHE A 76 17.57 6.46 -2.32
CA PHE A 76 18.49 5.50 -2.95
C PHE A 76 18.53 5.58 -4.48
N LEU A 77 17.41 5.98 -5.11
CA LEU A 77 17.28 6.05 -6.57
C LEU A 77 17.69 7.39 -7.17
N ARG A 78 17.99 8.40 -6.34
CA ARG A 78 18.27 9.77 -6.79
C ARG A 78 19.64 9.92 -7.48
N ASP A 79 20.49 8.90 -7.41
CA ASP A 79 21.85 8.89 -7.97
C ASP A 79 22.11 7.74 -8.96
N GLN A 80 21.12 6.85 -9.17
CA GLN A 80 21.30 5.63 -9.98
C GLN A 80 20.67 5.68 -11.37
N ILE A 81 19.86 6.69 -11.66
CA ILE A 81 19.31 6.89 -13.01
C ILE A 81 20.15 7.95 -13.70
N LYS A 82 21.23 7.51 -14.37
CA LYS A 82 21.99 8.35 -15.28
C LYS A 82 21.24 8.40 -16.61
N VAL A 83 20.35 9.37 -16.76
CA VAL A 83 19.75 9.68 -18.06
C VAL A 83 20.85 10.29 -18.94
N PRO A 84 21.21 9.68 -20.08
CA PRO A 84 22.14 10.28 -21.02
C PRO A 84 21.58 11.59 -21.57
N ASP A 85 22.41 12.62 -21.76
CA ASP A 85 21.98 13.92 -22.29
C ASP A 85 21.32 13.83 -23.68
N ASP A 86 21.61 12.77 -24.45
CA ASP A 86 21.04 12.51 -25.77
C ASP A 86 19.86 11.50 -25.75
N PHE A 87 19.20 11.28 -24.60
CA PHE A 87 18.06 10.35 -24.52
C PHE A 87 16.92 10.71 -25.50
N ASP A 88 16.69 12.01 -25.75
CA ASP A 88 15.71 12.47 -26.75
C ASP A 88 16.08 12.13 -28.20
N ARG A 89 17.33 11.69 -28.46
CA ARG A 89 17.84 11.29 -29.78
C ARG A 89 18.06 9.79 -29.92
N MET A 90 17.97 9.02 -28.82
CA MET A 90 18.06 7.56 -28.89
C MET A 90 16.81 7.01 -29.57
N CYS A 91 17.00 6.15 -30.59
CA CYS A 91 15.94 5.58 -31.44
C CYS A 91 15.21 6.56 -32.37
N GLU A 92 15.75 7.77 -32.63
CA GLU A 92 15.20 8.68 -33.66
C GLU A 92 15.20 8.00 -35.05
N ASP A 93 16.29 7.33 -35.40
CA ASP A 93 16.45 6.67 -36.71
C ASP A 93 15.46 5.50 -36.92
N GLU A 94 15.26 4.64 -35.90
CA GLU A 94 14.30 3.52 -35.97
C GLU A 94 12.84 4.01 -36.05
N ILE A 95 12.49 5.10 -35.36
CA ILE A 95 11.17 5.72 -35.45
C ILE A 95 10.97 6.36 -36.83
N ALA A 96 12.00 7.03 -37.36
CA ALA A 96 11.95 7.60 -38.70
C ALA A 96 11.75 6.52 -39.76
N GLU A 97 12.41 5.36 -39.65
CA GLU A 97 12.21 4.23 -40.57
C GLU A 97 10.78 3.65 -40.50
N LEU A 98 10.15 3.64 -39.31
CA LEU A 98 8.76 3.19 -39.14
C LEU A 98 7.72 4.11 -39.81
N PHE A 99 8.00 5.42 -39.90
CA PHE A 99 7.07 6.42 -40.46
C PHE A 99 7.42 6.90 -41.87
N ASN A 100 8.60 6.58 -42.40
CA ASN A 100 9.02 6.94 -43.76
C ASN A 100 9.04 5.75 -44.74
N GLY A 101 8.45 4.62 -44.35
CA GLY A 101 8.20 3.47 -45.22
C GLY A 101 7.08 3.75 -46.24
N LYS A 102 7.48 4.23 -47.42
CA LYS A 102 6.83 4.19 -48.76
C LYS A 102 5.34 3.85 -48.88
#